data_AF-A0A672LAZ5-F1
#
_entry.id   AF-A0A672LAZ5-F1
#
_cell.length_a   1.000
_cell.length_b   1.000
_cell.length_c   1.000
_cell.angle_alpha   90.00
_cell.angle_beta   90.00
_cell.angle_gamma   90.00
#
_symmetry.space_group_name_H-M   'P 1'
#
loop_
_entity.id
_entity.type
_entity.pdbx_description
1 polymer ?
#
loop_
_entity_poly.entity_id
_entity_poly.type
_entity_poly.pdbx_seq_one_letter_code
_entity_poly.pdbx_strand_id
1 'polypeptide(L)'
;MRNHKRSKCAKTNVDKISMTLELTPAAVCQCFTLVSLCTSIADPNWIQVQNCSDSSSKLIYGVAFTLHAYQNLTDTGPLGGLHGWGMWLLYSLAVLCYSAVLFSSSSFLLDFLAAAGTHSKLVTLLHVSTAFFCVAVLAVCAACMSVIEHNLQRGKTESHPALCMSAGESFYIEMVGLFFSVIACTLALKGRPEPIRPREYLSVDGADSDTEPLIGGAERQE
;
A
#
# COMPACT_ATOMS: atom_id res chain seq x y z
N MET A 1 -40.63 -42.31 -1.63
CA MET A 1 -40.11 -41.34 -2.62
C MET A 1 -39.89 -39.90 -2.11
N ARG A 2 -40.06 -39.61 -0.80
CA ARG A 2 -39.94 -38.23 -0.24
C ARG A 2 -38.56 -37.90 0.36
N ASN A 3 -37.68 -38.91 0.54
CA ASN A 3 -36.37 -38.73 1.17
C ASN A 3 -35.24 -38.34 0.20
N HIS A 4 -35.45 -38.46 -1.11
CA HIS A 4 -34.43 -38.11 -2.10
C HIS A 4 -34.40 -36.61 -2.47
N LYS A 5 -35.49 -35.86 -2.16
CA LYS A 5 -35.55 -34.41 -2.39
C LYS A 5 -34.89 -33.58 -1.28
N ARG A 6 -34.82 -34.08 -0.03
CA ARG A 6 -34.15 -33.36 1.07
C ARG A 6 -32.63 -33.46 1.01
N SER A 7 -32.08 -34.56 0.48
CA SER A 7 -30.62 -34.72 0.32
C SER A 7 -30.05 -33.80 -0.76
N LYS A 8 -30.80 -33.51 -1.84
CA LYS A 8 -30.38 -32.52 -2.86
C LYS A 8 -30.46 -31.07 -2.37
N CYS A 9 -31.35 -30.75 -1.43
CA CYS A 9 -31.48 -29.39 -0.89
C CYS A 9 -30.41 -29.03 0.14
N ALA A 10 -29.81 -30.02 0.81
CA ALA A 10 -28.68 -29.81 1.72
C ALA A 10 -27.34 -29.73 0.96
N LYS A 11 -27.22 -30.39 -0.19
CA LYS A 11 -25.99 -30.38 -0.99
C LYS A 11 -25.82 -29.11 -1.83
N THR A 12 -26.91 -28.44 -2.22
CA THR A 12 -26.84 -27.18 -2.98
C THR A 12 -26.56 -25.94 -2.14
N ASN A 13 -26.44 -26.05 -0.81
CA ASN A 13 -26.18 -24.91 0.07
C ASN A 13 -24.78 -24.94 0.72
N VAL A 14 -24.02 -26.03 0.59
CA VAL A 14 -22.65 -26.12 1.12
C VAL A 14 -21.61 -25.80 0.03
N ASP A 15 -21.94 -25.99 -1.25
CA ASP A 15 -21.05 -25.68 -2.38
C ASP A 15 -21.08 -24.19 -2.81
N LYS A 16 -21.79 -23.32 -2.08
CA LYS A 16 -21.97 -21.90 -2.45
C LYS A 16 -21.43 -20.90 -1.43
N ILE A 17 -20.46 -21.35 -0.62
CA ILE A 17 -19.53 -20.47 0.12
C ILE A 17 -18.11 -20.98 -0.15
N SER A 18 -17.80 -21.27 -1.41
CA SER A 18 -16.42 -21.08 -1.84
C SER A 18 -16.28 -19.57 -2.06
N MET A 19 -15.90 -18.84 -1.01
CA MET A 19 -15.33 -17.50 -1.16
C MET A 19 -13.98 -17.69 -1.86
N THR A 20 -13.99 -17.92 -3.17
CA THR A 20 -12.83 -17.65 -4.01
C THR A 20 -12.64 -16.15 -3.96
N LEU A 21 -11.82 -15.70 -3.02
CA LEU A 21 -11.30 -14.36 -2.96
C LEU A 21 -10.46 -14.14 -4.21
N GLU A 22 -11.09 -13.65 -5.27
CA GLU A 22 -10.37 -13.20 -6.45
C GLU A 22 -9.69 -11.88 -6.10
N LEU A 23 -8.47 -11.99 -5.58
CA LEU A 23 -7.58 -10.85 -5.38
C LEU A 23 -7.22 -10.29 -6.75
N THR A 24 -7.44 -8.99 -6.92
CA THR A 24 -6.99 -8.30 -8.13
C THR A 24 -5.46 -8.36 -8.21
N PRO A 25 -4.85 -8.36 -9.41
CA PRO A 25 -3.41 -8.29 -9.54
C PRO A 25 -2.81 -7.06 -8.83
N ALA A 26 -3.53 -5.94 -8.77
CA ALA A 26 -3.14 -4.75 -8.02
C ALA A 26 -3.06 -5.03 -6.51
N ALA A 27 -4.04 -5.73 -5.96
CA ALA A 27 -4.07 -6.13 -4.55
C ALA A 27 -2.88 -7.03 -4.19
N VAL A 28 -2.52 -7.96 -5.07
CA VAL A 28 -1.37 -8.86 -4.88
C VAL A 28 -0.07 -8.06 -4.85
N CYS A 29 0.15 -7.16 -5.83
CA CYS A 29 1.32 -6.29 -5.83
C CYS A 29 1.36 -5.39 -4.59
N GLN A 30 0.22 -4.85 -4.17
CA GLN A 30 0.13 -4.01 -2.98
C GLN A 30 0.45 -4.78 -1.69
N CYS A 31 0.06 -6.06 -1.62
CA CYS A 31 0.44 -6.96 -0.53
C CYS A 31 1.96 -7.15 -0.46
N PHE A 32 2.63 -7.39 -1.60
CA PHE A 32 4.10 -7.46 -1.63
C PHE A 32 4.75 -6.14 -1.18
N THR A 33 4.23 -4.99 -1.63
CA THR A 33 4.68 -3.68 -1.13
C THR A 33 4.55 -3.57 0.38
N LEU A 34 3.41 -3.98 0.96
CA LEU A 34 3.18 -3.94 2.40
C LEU A 34 4.16 -4.83 3.17
N VAL A 35 4.39 -6.06 2.69
CA VAL A 35 5.34 -7.00 3.31
C VAL A 35 6.76 -6.41 3.26
N SER A 36 7.17 -5.88 2.11
CA SER A 36 8.47 -5.20 1.96
C SER A 36 8.62 -4.02 2.91
N LEU A 37 7.64 -3.12 2.99
CA LEU A 37 7.63 -1.98 3.91
C LEU A 37 7.74 -2.41 5.39
N CYS A 38 6.95 -3.40 5.80
CA CYS A 38 7.01 -3.90 7.18
C CYS A 38 8.37 -4.54 7.48
N THR A 39 8.94 -5.26 6.51
CA THR A 39 10.26 -5.91 6.65
C THR A 39 11.37 -4.87 6.73
N SER A 40 11.34 -3.85 5.85
CA SER A 40 12.33 -2.77 5.85
C SER A 40 12.26 -1.96 7.14
N ILE A 41 11.08 -1.69 7.70
CA ILE A 41 10.94 -0.99 8.99
C ILE A 41 11.47 -1.81 10.16
N ALA A 42 11.20 -3.12 10.18
CA ALA A 42 11.59 -4.01 11.27
C ALA A 42 13.12 -4.21 11.34
N ASP A 43 13.78 -4.18 10.18
CA ASP A 43 15.22 -4.26 10.09
C ASP A 43 15.87 -2.87 10.31
N PRO A 44 16.76 -2.70 11.31
CA PRO A 44 17.45 -1.43 11.53
C PRO A 44 18.48 -1.12 10.43
N ASN A 45 18.79 -2.04 9.53
CA ASN A 45 19.88 -1.97 8.57
C ASN A 45 19.57 -1.13 7.32
N TRP A 46 19.29 0.17 7.48
CA TRP A 46 19.05 1.08 6.34
C TRP A 46 20.35 1.73 5.85
N ILE A 47 21.18 2.17 6.79
CA ILE A 47 22.45 2.86 6.53
C ILE A 47 23.51 2.23 7.42
N GLN A 48 24.62 1.84 6.82
CA GLN A 48 25.76 1.28 7.54
C GLN A 48 26.93 2.26 7.47
N VAL A 49 27.55 2.52 8.62
CA VAL A 49 28.80 3.27 8.72
C VAL A 49 29.82 2.38 9.40
N GLN A 50 30.94 2.13 8.74
CA GLN A 50 31.99 1.25 9.22
C GLN A 50 33.36 1.85 8.96
N ASN A 51 34.37 1.45 9.72
CA ASN A 51 35.75 1.83 9.42
C ASN A 51 36.23 1.10 8.16
N CYS A 52 36.78 1.85 7.20
CA CYS A 52 37.28 1.32 5.93
C CYS A 52 38.46 0.36 6.12
N SER A 53 39.19 0.46 7.25
CA SER A 53 40.37 -0.35 7.55
C SER A 53 40.12 -1.51 8.51
N ASP A 54 39.02 -1.48 9.27
CA ASP A 54 38.70 -2.53 10.24
C ASP A 54 37.18 -2.70 10.37
N SER A 55 36.66 -3.90 10.13
CA SER A 55 35.22 -4.19 10.13
C SER A 55 34.63 -4.41 11.52
N SER A 56 35.46 -4.31 12.57
CA SER A 56 35.08 -4.60 13.96
C SER A 56 34.06 -3.63 14.56
N SER A 57 34.01 -2.38 14.07
CA SER A 57 33.07 -1.34 14.54
C SER A 57 32.12 -0.91 13.43
N LYS A 58 30.87 -1.37 13.51
CA LYS A 58 29.79 -1.07 12.57
C LYS A 58 28.68 -0.32 13.29
N LEU A 59 28.39 0.89 12.82
CA LEU A 59 27.24 1.68 13.23
C LEU A 59 26.11 1.46 12.22
N ILE A 60 24.94 1.12 12.73
CA ILE A 60 23.75 0.85 11.90
C ILE A 60 22.69 1.88 12.27
N TYR A 61 22.18 2.57 11.25
CA TYR A 61 21.08 3.50 11.38
C TYR A 61 19.91 3.04 10.52
N GLY A 62 18.71 3.20 11.05
CA GLY A 62 17.48 2.88 10.35
C GLY A 62 16.25 3.25 11.15
N VAL A 63 15.08 2.88 10.63
CA VAL A 63 13.80 3.28 11.21
C VAL A 63 13.65 2.75 12.64
N ALA A 64 13.97 1.47 12.88
CA ALA A 64 13.92 0.89 14.23
C ALA A 64 14.86 1.60 15.23
N PHE A 65 16.03 2.08 14.76
CA PHE A 65 16.93 2.86 15.60
C PHE A 65 16.30 4.17 16.07
N THR A 66 15.48 4.84 15.26
CA THR A 66 14.87 6.14 15.63
C THR A 66 13.92 6.03 16.82
N LEU A 67 13.23 4.90 16.96
CA LEU A 67 12.36 4.61 18.12
C LEU A 67 13.17 4.47 19.41
N HIS A 68 14.33 3.83 19.33
CA HIS A 68 15.22 3.65 20.48
C HIS A 68 16.05 4.90 20.79
N ALA A 69 16.49 5.63 19.78
CA ALA A 69 17.28 6.86 19.94
C ALA A 69 16.48 8.02 20.57
N TYR A 70 15.15 8.05 20.38
CA TYR A 70 14.27 8.99 21.10
C TYR A 70 14.42 8.90 22.62
N GLN A 71 14.76 7.71 23.14
CA GLN A 71 14.92 7.49 24.58
C GLN A 71 16.34 7.78 25.09
N ASN A 72 17.34 7.91 24.21
CA ASN A 72 18.75 8.07 24.60
C ASN A 72 19.52 9.02 23.66
N LEU A 73 19.18 10.32 23.76
CA LEU A 73 19.63 11.41 22.89
C LEU A 73 21.14 11.75 22.95
N THR A 74 21.90 11.16 23.87
CA THR A 74 23.29 11.58 24.15
C THR A 74 24.36 10.92 23.27
N ASP A 75 24.03 9.95 22.42
CA ASP A 75 25.03 9.19 21.63
C ASP A 75 24.60 8.97 20.17
N THR A 76 24.29 10.05 19.45
CA THR A 76 23.81 9.98 18.06
C THR A 76 24.93 9.92 17.01
N GLY A 77 26.20 9.87 17.44
CA GLY A 77 27.35 9.74 16.54
C GLY A 77 27.36 10.74 15.36
N PRO A 78 27.81 10.33 14.16
CA PRO A 78 27.84 11.14 12.93
C PRO A 78 26.52 11.82 12.49
N LEU A 79 25.37 11.43 13.05
CA LEU A 79 24.07 12.07 12.77
C LEU A 79 23.87 13.37 13.56
N GLY A 80 24.59 13.53 14.67
CA GLY A 80 24.47 14.64 15.62
C GLY A 80 25.23 15.90 15.21
N GLY A 81 25.41 16.17 13.92
CA GLY A 81 26.09 17.38 13.45
C GLY A 81 25.53 18.68 14.06
N LEU A 82 26.24 19.81 13.87
CA LEU A 82 26.06 21.14 14.52
C LEU A 82 24.62 21.70 14.75
N HIS A 83 23.58 21.12 14.14
CA HIS A 83 22.18 21.54 14.27
C HIS A 83 21.18 20.37 14.37
N GLY A 84 21.63 19.12 14.54
CA GLY A 84 20.75 17.95 14.67
C GLY A 84 19.96 17.57 13.41
N TRP A 85 20.31 18.09 12.23
CA TRP A 85 19.61 17.80 10.97
C TRP A 85 19.52 16.31 10.64
N GLY A 86 20.56 15.52 10.96
CA GLY A 86 20.55 14.07 10.74
C GLY A 86 19.45 13.36 11.55
N MET A 87 19.20 13.82 12.78
CA MET A 87 18.13 13.29 13.62
C MET A 87 16.75 13.67 13.09
N TRP A 88 16.54 14.91 12.63
CA TRP A 88 15.29 15.32 11.99
C TRP A 88 14.97 14.54 10.72
N LEU A 89 15.98 14.27 9.88
CA LEU A 89 15.81 13.44 8.69
C LEU A 89 15.46 11.99 9.05
N LEU A 90 16.10 11.43 10.09
CA LEU A 90 15.75 10.11 10.59
C LEU A 90 14.32 10.03 11.16
N TYR A 91 13.88 11.01 11.92
CA TYR A 91 12.48 11.07 12.37
C TYR A 91 11.51 11.20 11.18
N SER A 92 11.86 12.02 10.20
CA SER A 92 11.08 12.17 8.97
C SER A 92 10.99 10.85 8.20
N LEU A 93 12.10 10.10 8.11
CA LEU A 93 12.14 8.76 7.52
C LEU A 93 11.15 7.83 8.22
N ALA A 94 11.18 7.78 9.55
CA ALA A 94 10.27 6.94 10.33
C ALA A 94 8.80 7.30 10.10
N VAL A 95 8.44 8.58 10.18
CA VAL A 95 7.07 9.05 9.95
C VAL A 95 6.58 8.70 8.54
N LEU A 96 7.42 8.88 7.52
CA LEU A 96 7.09 8.53 6.14
C LEU A 96 6.92 7.02 5.96
N CYS A 97 7.78 6.20 6.56
CA CYS A 97 7.66 4.74 6.53
C CYS A 97 6.34 4.25 7.16
N TYR A 98 5.98 4.74 8.35
CA TYR A 98 4.71 4.39 8.98
C TYR A 98 3.49 4.89 8.18
N SER A 99 3.60 6.08 7.59
CA SER A 99 2.56 6.59 6.70
C SER A 99 2.41 5.67 5.48
N ALA A 100 3.51 5.28 4.82
CA ALA A 100 3.50 4.35 3.70
C ALA A 100 2.82 3.02 4.05
N VAL A 101 3.11 2.45 5.23
CA VAL A 101 2.42 1.24 5.73
C VAL A 101 0.92 1.47 5.90
N LEU A 102 0.52 2.60 6.47
CA LEU A 102 -0.90 2.94 6.68
C LEU A 102 -1.65 3.06 5.34
N PHE A 103 -1.08 3.79 4.37
CA PHE A 103 -1.67 3.93 3.04
C PHE A 103 -1.68 2.60 2.28
N SER A 104 -0.58 1.84 2.34
CA SER A 104 -0.44 0.53 1.69
C SER A 104 -1.45 -0.49 2.22
N SER A 105 -1.55 -0.64 3.53
CA SER A 105 -2.54 -1.52 4.18
C SER A 105 -3.97 -1.08 3.89
N SER A 106 -4.25 0.22 3.89
CA SER A 106 -5.57 0.75 3.53
C SER A 106 -5.94 0.43 2.09
N SER A 107 -5.01 0.61 1.13
CA SER A 107 -5.25 0.23 -0.27
C SER A 107 -5.49 -1.28 -0.42
N PHE A 108 -4.67 -2.12 0.23
CA PHE A 108 -4.83 -3.57 0.18
C PHE A 108 -6.19 -4.03 0.75
N LEU A 109 -6.59 -3.49 1.91
CA LEU A 109 -7.89 -3.81 2.52
C LEU A 109 -9.05 -3.31 1.64
N LEU A 110 -8.92 -2.14 1.04
CA LEU A 110 -9.95 -1.63 0.14
C LEU A 110 -9.99 -2.37 -1.19
N ASP A 111 -8.88 -2.88 -1.73
CA ASP A 111 -8.93 -3.80 -2.88
C ASP A 111 -9.69 -5.09 -2.54
N PHE A 112 -9.46 -5.62 -1.34
CA PHE A 112 -10.15 -6.80 -0.83
C PHE A 112 -11.65 -6.55 -0.64
N LEU A 113 -12.02 -5.37 -0.11
CA LEU A 113 -13.42 -4.98 0.14
C LEU A 113 -14.13 -4.45 -1.12
N ALA A 114 -13.44 -3.77 -2.03
CA ALA A 114 -13.98 -3.18 -3.25
C ALA A 114 -14.28 -4.23 -4.33
N ALA A 115 -13.71 -5.44 -4.21
CA ALA A 115 -14.26 -6.62 -4.87
C ALA A 115 -15.76 -6.82 -4.56
N ALA A 116 -16.29 -6.20 -3.50
CA ALA A 116 -17.71 -6.17 -3.14
C ALA A 116 -18.42 -4.80 -3.33
N GLY A 117 -17.78 -3.72 -3.82
CA GLY A 117 -18.43 -2.40 -3.92
C GLY A 117 -17.65 -1.22 -4.54
N THR A 118 -18.40 -0.22 -5.03
CA THR A 118 -18.06 0.89 -5.97
C THR A 118 -17.16 2.04 -5.43
N HIS A 119 -15.91 1.77 -5.04
CA HIS A 119 -14.96 2.83 -4.60
C HIS A 119 -13.65 2.93 -5.42
N SER A 120 -13.72 2.80 -6.75
CA SER A 120 -12.53 2.76 -7.62
C SER A 120 -11.60 3.99 -7.50
N LYS A 121 -12.14 5.21 -7.41
CA LYS A 121 -11.31 6.44 -7.34
C LYS A 121 -10.48 6.53 -6.05
N LEU A 122 -11.05 6.12 -4.92
CA LEU A 122 -10.35 6.16 -3.63
C LEU A 122 -9.22 5.14 -3.60
N VAL A 123 -9.46 3.92 -4.09
CA VAL A 123 -8.46 2.86 -4.20
C VAL A 123 -7.29 3.31 -5.08
N THR A 124 -7.57 3.85 -6.27
CA THR A 124 -6.52 4.40 -7.15
C THR A 124 -5.72 5.50 -6.46
N LEU A 125 -6.37 6.43 -5.73
CA LEU A 125 -5.69 7.49 -5.00
C LEU A 125 -4.74 6.92 -3.95
N LEU A 126 -5.17 5.89 -3.21
CA LEU A 126 -4.34 5.25 -2.19
C LEU A 126 -3.12 4.54 -2.78
N HIS A 127 -3.24 3.87 -3.93
CA HIS A 127 -2.06 3.29 -4.61
C HIS A 127 -1.08 4.38 -5.07
N VAL A 128 -1.58 5.48 -5.66
CA VAL A 128 -0.75 6.62 -6.08
C VAL A 128 -0.05 7.24 -4.86
N SER A 129 -0.79 7.46 -3.77
CA SER A 129 -0.23 7.98 -2.53
C SER A 129 0.83 7.04 -1.95
N THR A 130 0.60 5.72 -1.96
CA THR A 130 1.59 4.76 -1.47
C THR A 130 2.88 4.82 -2.28
N ALA A 131 2.79 4.83 -3.63
CA ALA A 131 3.96 4.96 -4.49
C ALA A 131 4.72 6.27 -4.22
N PHE A 132 3.99 7.38 -4.02
CA PHE A 132 4.59 8.65 -3.65
C PHE A 132 5.32 8.59 -2.30
N PHE A 133 4.73 7.98 -1.27
CA PHE A 133 5.39 7.81 0.03
C PHE A 133 6.63 6.92 -0.06
N CYS A 134 6.61 5.81 -0.80
CA CYS A 134 7.79 4.97 -1.03
C CYS A 134 8.94 5.75 -1.70
N VAL A 135 8.63 6.58 -2.70
CA VAL A 135 9.64 7.47 -3.31
C VAL A 135 10.18 8.47 -2.29
N ALA A 136 9.31 9.08 -1.48
CA ALA A 136 9.72 10.01 -0.44
C ALA A 136 10.61 9.36 0.63
N VAL A 137 10.31 8.12 1.04
CA VAL A 137 11.14 7.32 1.96
C VAL A 137 12.55 7.14 1.40
N LEU A 138 12.69 6.70 0.15
CA LEU A 138 14.00 6.53 -0.49
C LEU A 138 14.74 7.86 -0.63
N ALA A 139 14.04 8.94 -0.98
CA ALA A 139 14.63 10.27 -1.10
C ALA A 139 15.16 10.80 0.24
N VAL A 140 14.39 10.66 1.32
CA VAL A 140 14.84 11.04 2.67
C VAL A 140 15.98 10.16 3.14
N CYS A 141 15.95 8.85 2.88
CA CYS A 141 17.06 7.96 3.19
C CYS A 141 18.35 8.35 2.44
N ALA A 142 18.24 8.71 1.15
CA ALA A 142 19.36 9.22 0.37
C ALA A 142 19.89 10.54 0.94
N ALA A 143 19.01 11.45 1.37
CA ALA A 143 19.41 12.68 2.05
C ALA A 143 20.13 12.41 3.38
N CYS A 144 19.66 11.44 4.19
CA CYS A 144 20.37 10.99 5.39
C CYS A 144 21.79 10.53 5.05
N MET A 145 21.93 9.69 4.03
CA MET A 145 23.23 9.20 3.56
C MET A 145 24.14 10.36 3.14
N SER A 146 23.64 11.33 2.36
CA SER A 146 24.42 12.51 1.97
C SER A 146 24.87 13.36 3.16
N VAL A 147 24.02 13.54 4.18
CA VAL A 147 24.37 14.28 5.41
C VAL A 147 25.44 13.54 6.20
N ILE A 148 25.31 12.22 6.35
CA ILE A 148 26.30 11.39 7.05
C ILE A 148 27.64 11.46 6.29
N GLU A 149 27.65 11.23 4.99
CA GLU A 149 28.86 11.29 4.17
C GLU A 149 29.55 12.65 4.28
N HIS A 150 28.78 13.73 4.19
CA HIS A 150 29.32 15.08 4.36
C HIS A 150 29.93 15.30 5.76
N ASN A 151 29.29 14.81 6.82
CA ASN A 151 29.82 14.88 8.18
C ASN A 151 31.09 14.04 8.34
N LEU A 152 31.15 12.86 7.72
CA LEU A 152 32.34 12.00 7.71
C LEU A 152 33.51 12.67 6.98
N GLN A 153 33.26 13.30 5.83
CA GLN A 153 34.28 14.04 5.09
C GLN A 153 34.83 15.21 5.90
N ARG A 154 33.97 15.97 6.61
CA ARG A 154 34.41 17.05 7.50
C ARG A 154 35.26 16.54 8.65
N GLY A 155 34.88 15.42 9.28
CA GLY A 155 35.63 14.80 10.38
C GLY A 155 36.98 14.21 9.95
N LYS A 156 37.11 13.75 8.70
CA LYS A 156 38.37 13.21 8.16
C LYS A 156 39.50 14.24 8.11
N THR A 157 39.16 15.52 8.01
CA THR A 157 40.13 16.63 8.08
C THR A 157 40.77 16.78 9.46
N GLU A 158 40.22 16.16 10.51
CA GLU A 158 40.59 16.35 11.92
C GLU A 158 41.24 15.11 12.59
N SER A 159 41.80 14.17 11.82
CA SER A 159 42.67 13.06 12.29
C SER A 159 42.01 11.82 12.93
N HIS A 160 41.01 11.21 12.27
CA HIS A 160 40.45 9.91 12.67
C HIS A 160 40.30 8.94 11.47
N PRO A 161 40.18 7.61 11.69
CA PRO A 161 40.20 6.60 10.64
C PRO A 161 39.14 6.86 9.56
N ALA A 162 39.45 6.48 8.32
CA ALA A 162 38.52 6.63 7.21
C ALA A 162 37.25 5.81 7.50
N LEU A 163 36.13 6.48 7.77
CA LEU A 163 34.82 5.85 7.86
C LEU A 163 34.20 5.81 6.46
N CYS A 164 33.65 4.66 6.11
CA CYS A 164 32.96 4.38 4.85
C CYS A 164 31.46 4.21 5.15
N MET A 165 30.62 4.71 4.25
CA MET A 165 29.17 4.57 4.31
C MET A 165 28.69 3.64 3.19
N SER A 166 27.73 2.76 3.49
CA SER A 166 27.04 1.94 2.51
C SER A 166 25.53 1.88 2.78
N ALA A 167 24.76 1.66 1.72
CA ALA A 167 23.34 1.37 1.84
C ALA A 167 23.16 -0.02 2.49
N GLY A 168 22.28 -0.10 3.47
CA GLY A 168 21.96 -1.36 4.15
C GLY A 168 20.85 -2.15 3.44
N GLU A 169 20.58 -3.35 3.94
CA GLU A 169 19.63 -4.30 3.36
C GLU A 169 18.21 -3.73 3.28
N SER A 170 17.77 -3.01 4.31
CA SER A 170 16.43 -2.43 4.37
C SER A 170 16.16 -1.43 3.25
N PHE A 171 17.19 -0.70 2.80
CA PHE A 171 17.09 0.20 1.65
C PHE A 171 16.77 -0.56 0.35
N TYR A 172 17.38 -1.73 0.13
CA TYR A 172 17.09 -2.57 -1.03
C TYR A 172 15.71 -3.21 -0.95
N ILE A 173 15.30 -3.64 0.24
CA ILE A 173 13.95 -4.17 0.47
C ILE A 173 12.88 -3.10 0.17
N GLU A 174 13.13 -1.85 0.55
CA GLU A 174 12.24 -0.72 0.22
C GLU A 174 12.16 -0.47 -1.30
N MET A 175 13.28 -0.55 -2.02
CA MET A 175 13.27 -0.45 -3.48
C MET A 175 12.43 -1.54 -4.16
N VAL A 176 12.48 -2.78 -3.63
CA VAL A 176 11.60 -3.87 -4.09
C VAL A 176 10.14 -3.55 -3.77
N GLY A 177 9.85 -3.01 -2.59
CA GLY A 177 8.51 -2.54 -2.22
C GLY A 177 7.97 -1.47 -3.16
N LEU A 178 8.79 -0.46 -3.50
CA LEU A 178 8.46 0.58 -4.47
C LEU A 178 8.17 0.00 -5.85
N PHE A 179 8.97 -0.97 -6.31
CA PHE A 179 8.75 -1.61 -7.60
C PHE A 179 7.35 -2.24 -7.69
N PHE A 180 6.95 -3.02 -6.68
CA PHE A 180 5.60 -3.59 -6.63
C PHE A 180 4.53 -2.50 -6.49
N SER A 181 4.82 -1.40 -5.77
CA SER A 181 3.86 -0.30 -5.59
C SER A 181 3.58 0.42 -6.91
N VAL A 182 4.62 0.64 -7.72
CA VAL A 182 4.49 1.23 -9.07
C VAL A 182 3.68 0.32 -9.99
N ILE A 183 3.86 -1.01 -9.91
CA ILE A 183 3.04 -1.96 -10.66
C ILE A 183 1.58 -1.87 -10.21
N ALA A 184 1.31 -1.93 -8.90
CA ALA A 184 -0.04 -1.81 -8.35
C ALA A 184 -0.73 -0.51 -8.79
N CYS A 185 -0.02 0.62 -8.70
CA CYS A 185 -0.47 1.93 -9.16
C CYS A 185 -0.79 1.94 -10.67
N THR A 186 0.08 1.36 -11.50
CA THR A 186 -0.13 1.27 -12.94
C THR A 186 -1.36 0.43 -13.28
N LEU A 187 -1.57 -0.69 -12.58
CA LEU A 187 -2.75 -1.54 -12.74
C LEU A 187 -4.02 -0.81 -12.32
N ALA A 188 -3.99 -0.10 -11.18
CA ALA A 188 -5.11 0.68 -10.69
C ALA A 188 -5.49 1.85 -11.62
N LEU A 189 -4.51 2.47 -12.28
CA LEU A 189 -4.75 3.53 -13.27
C LEU A 189 -5.32 2.98 -14.59
N LYS A 190 -4.86 1.81 -15.04
CA LYS A 190 -5.35 1.15 -16.26
C LYS A 190 -6.76 0.58 -16.11
N GLY A 191 -7.13 0.14 -14.90
CA GLY A 191 -8.46 -0.40 -14.60
C GLY A 191 -9.60 0.61 -14.56
N ARG A 192 -9.37 1.88 -14.95
CA ARG A 192 -10.41 2.92 -14.98
C ARG A 192 -11.49 2.52 -16.00
N PRO A 193 -12.77 2.33 -15.61
CA PRO A 193 -13.85 2.24 -16.57
C PRO A 193 -13.90 3.56 -17.34
N GLU A 194 -13.99 3.49 -18.67
CA GLU A 194 -14.40 4.66 -19.47
C GLU A 194 -15.61 5.32 -18.80
N PRO A 195 -15.71 6.67 -18.83
CA PRO A 195 -16.90 7.34 -18.36
C PRO A 195 -18.09 6.77 -19.14
N ILE A 196 -18.97 6.06 -18.43
CA ILE A 196 -20.26 5.61 -18.94
C ILE A 196 -20.92 6.86 -19.54
N ARG A 197 -20.94 6.95 -20.88
CA ARG A 197 -21.85 7.85 -21.57
C ARG A 197 -23.23 7.62 -20.95
N PRO A 198 -24.03 8.67 -20.68
CA PRO A 198 -25.42 8.48 -20.28
C PRO A 198 -26.13 7.70 -21.38
N ARG A 199 -26.19 6.37 -21.21
CA ARG A 199 -26.91 5.48 -22.12
C ARG A 199 -28.33 5.50 -21.60
N GLU A 200 -29.19 6.12 -22.39
CA GLU A 200 -30.65 6.01 -22.40
C GLU A 200 -31.13 4.69 -21.82
N TYR A 201 -31.37 4.67 -20.51
CA TYR A 201 -32.09 3.62 -19.80
C TYR A 201 -33.24 4.30 -19.06
N LEU A 202 -34.08 5.00 -19.82
CA LEU A 202 -35.36 5.49 -19.36
C LEU A 202 -36.28 5.61 -20.59
N SER A 203 -36.80 4.46 -21.03
CA SER A 203 -38.18 4.25 -21.49
C SER A 203 -38.26 3.05 -22.44
N VAL A 204 -38.38 1.84 -21.89
CA VAL A 204 -39.06 0.75 -22.61
C VAL A 204 -40.13 0.19 -21.67
N ASP A 205 -41.36 0.41 -22.12
CA ASP A 205 -42.59 -0.36 -21.93
C ASP A 205 -43.08 -0.66 -20.51
N GLY A 206 -44.04 0.17 -20.10
CA GLY A 206 -45.07 -0.19 -19.14
C GLY A 206 -46.43 0.29 -19.63
N ALA A 207 -47.07 -0.49 -20.49
CA ALA A 207 -48.53 -0.43 -20.73
C ALA A 207 -49.00 -1.70 -21.44
N ASP A 208 -48.85 -2.83 -20.75
CA ASP A 208 -49.69 -4.00 -20.96
C ASP A 208 -51.03 -3.70 -20.29
N SER A 209 -52.04 -3.33 -21.07
CA SER A 209 -53.39 -3.04 -20.60
C SER A 209 -54.37 -3.86 -21.43
N ASP A 210 -54.43 -5.14 -21.11
CA ASP A 210 -55.53 -6.04 -21.42
C ASP A 210 -56.86 -5.36 -21.06
N THR A 211 -57.61 -4.93 -22.08
CA THR A 211 -58.98 -4.46 -21.92
C THR A 211 -59.87 -5.22 -22.89
N GLU A 212 -60.31 -6.40 -22.45
CA GLU A 212 -61.39 -7.16 -23.06
C GLU A 212 -62.73 -6.63 -22.50
N PRO A 213 -63.69 -6.17 -23.32
CA PRO A 213 -65.00 -5.77 -22.83
C PRO A 213 -66.00 -6.93 -22.98
N LEU A 214 -66.35 -7.57 -21.87
CA LEU A 214 -67.53 -8.43 -21.74
C LEU A 214 -68.39 -7.92 -20.59
N ILE A 215 -69.59 -7.42 -20.92
CA ILE A 215 -70.86 -7.26 -20.16
C ILE A 215 -71.67 -6.24 -20.98
N GLY A 216 -72.93 -6.39 -21.35
CA GLY A 216 -73.99 -7.33 -21.00
C GLY A 216 -75.28 -6.76 -21.61
N GLY A 217 -76.17 -7.64 -22.08
CA GLY A 217 -77.30 -7.28 -22.94
C GLY A 217 -78.40 -6.42 -22.30
N ALA A 218 -79.19 -5.81 -23.19
CA ALA A 218 -80.64 -5.68 -23.09
C ALA A 218 -81.14 -4.93 -24.34
N GLU A 219 -81.77 -5.61 -25.31
CA GLU A 219 -82.92 -5.04 -26.02
C GLU A 219 -83.92 -6.15 -26.36
N ARG A 220 -85.20 -5.82 -26.12
CA ARG A 220 -86.38 -6.67 -26.08
C ARG A 220 -86.90 -6.98 -27.48
N GLN A 221 -87.49 -8.17 -27.60
CA GLN A 221 -88.58 -8.43 -28.53
C GLN A 221 -89.84 -7.71 -28.03
N GLU A 222 -90.47 -6.91 -28.89
CA GLU A 222 -91.92 -6.83 -29.11
C GLU A 222 -92.16 -6.35 -30.55
#